data_AF-A0A9W5T884-F1
#
_entry.id   AF-A0A9W5T884-F1
#
_cell.length_a   1.000
_cell.length_b   1.000
_cell.length_c   1.000
_cell.angle_alpha   90.00
_cell.angle_beta   90.00
_cell.angle_gamma   90.00
#
_symmetry.space_group_name_H-M   'P 1'
#
loop_
_entity.id
_entity.type
_entity.pdbx_description
1 polymer ?
#
loop_
_entity_poly.entity_id
_entity_poly.type
_entity_poly.pdbx_seq_one_letter_code
_entity_poly.pdbx_strand_id
1 'polypeptide(L)'
;MKAVNTIGKPRLLRLTATACGSTRVRSIGFPATLPCQYPAINIAVISSPYLATGSTRNYVNLGRQWKPVRNQYTKYRITKPWTADSTYDDIFLAEPSREDLYAFSKEMPLFLKFLKLLTKAQNRKEAFVEFAKRCENGLVVEKDVYVTKNELVDCMWRNGYTEEELDAVKLGFPDDYRFHYPELAVMFELSEEDCYKYCLKQRASNPEELVELKLKKPQNMISSYGLIFLGCWFGLSNAVLGNAWFFAKTLPFGAVFYMLAAYFQKTLKEMAWKEENALIDKAKEEKDYCEDAIYNQLSCYMDTSKCEEYVDRFKDEVANRMKEYRMALLQHMKSESARLMNERLQSMLLQETAMSRSVQKTMVDELMAVFRETFTKNTKLQDAAISSAISEIAGEPSKRDPVFTFFNDGLASFRSNKPSEIVKRCKAAFEAREREFLDSFTVGEKEAAEVSALAKQCKNGDNVDLTRLSEEQLKRAQQLFETFNQRFGYYVPDVAGAVAAMGRDGEVFIDNINKEVARCAQEVRQSRLSNFLRAFF
;
A
#
# COMPACT_ATOMS: atom_id res chain seq x y z
N MET A 1 30.89 -9.19 -5.20
CA MET A 1 30.37 -7.82 -5.01
C MET A 1 30.06 -7.63 -3.53
N LYS A 2 30.42 -6.46 -3.00
CA LYS A 2 30.35 -6.08 -1.59
C LYS A 2 28.91 -6.02 -1.09
N ALA A 3 28.63 -6.67 0.03
CA ALA A 3 27.58 -6.28 0.97
C ALA A 3 28.12 -6.55 2.39
N VAL A 4 28.75 -5.52 2.93
CA VAL A 4 29.17 -5.41 4.33
C VAL A 4 28.36 -4.24 4.90
N ASN A 5 27.87 -4.42 6.13
CA ASN A 5 27.09 -3.49 6.98
C ASN A 5 25.57 -3.68 6.89
N THR A 6 25.00 -4.40 7.85
CA THR A 6 24.45 -3.81 9.10
C THR A 6 23.92 -4.94 10.00
N ILE A 7 24.75 -5.45 10.93
CA ILE A 7 24.24 -6.19 12.10
C ILE A 7 24.17 -5.16 13.22
N GLY A 8 22.95 -4.82 13.63
CA GLY A 8 22.68 -3.83 14.66
C GLY A 8 23.21 -4.24 16.04
N LYS A 9 23.30 -3.25 16.93
CA LYS A 9 23.68 -3.37 18.35
C LYS A 9 23.08 -4.63 19.03
N PRO A 10 23.75 -5.23 20.03
CA PRO A 10 23.23 -6.38 20.76
C PRO A 10 21.85 -6.05 21.33
N ARG A 11 20.82 -6.70 20.79
CA ARG A 11 19.48 -6.66 21.37
C ARG A 11 19.51 -7.59 22.57
N LEU A 12 19.37 -7.01 23.77
CA LEU A 12 19.24 -7.76 25.01
C LEU A 12 18.05 -8.72 24.88
N LEU A 13 18.30 -10.03 25.01
CA LEU A 13 17.23 -11.00 25.23
C LEU A 13 16.48 -10.59 26.50
N ARG A 14 15.22 -10.14 26.36
CA ARG A 14 14.33 -10.05 27.51
C ARG A 14 13.88 -11.46 27.84
N LEU A 15 14.59 -12.09 28.79
CA LEU A 15 14.05 -13.21 29.54
C LEU A 15 12.86 -12.65 30.33
N THR A 16 11.64 -12.85 29.83
CA THR A 16 10.44 -12.34 30.49
C THR A 16 10.29 -13.02 31.85
N ALA A 17 10.65 -12.30 32.90
CA ALA A 17 10.15 -12.55 34.23
C ALA A 17 8.64 -12.27 34.19
N THR A 18 7.82 -13.30 34.10
CA THR A 18 6.42 -13.18 34.50
C THR A 18 6.43 -12.72 35.95
N ALA A 19 6.00 -11.46 36.15
CA ALA A 19 5.98 -10.81 37.44
C ALA A 19 5.23 -11.69 38.44
N CYS A 20 5.91 -12.08 39.51
CA CYS A 20 5.28 -12.67 40.69
C CYS A 20 4.51 -11.53 41.38
N GLY A 21 3.26 -11.33 40.97
CA GLY A 21 2.36 -10.37 41.59
C GLY A 21 2.00 -10.84 42.99
N SER A 22 2.67 -10.30 44.01
CA SER A 22 2.19 -10.31 45.39
C SER A 22 0.87 -9.56 45.45
N THR A 23 -0.26 -10.26 45.38
CA THR A 23 -1.58 -9.70 45.71
C THR A 23 -1.67 -9.56 47.23
N ARG A 24 -1.27 -8.39 47.71
CA ARG A 24 -1.58 -7.90 49.05
C ARG A 24 -3.10 -7.66 49.12
N VAL A 25 -3.84 -8.62 49.70
CA VAL A 25 -5.28 -8.44 49.98
C VAL A 25 -5.40 -7.33 51.03
N ARG A 26 -5.77 -6.12 50.58
CA ARG A 26 -6.30 -5.07 51.44
C ARG A 26 -7.80 -5.30 51.59
N SER A 27 -8.21 -5.68 52.78
CA SER A 27 -9.61 -5.62 53.20
C SER A 27 -10.06 -4.15 53.24
N ILE A 28 -10.99 -3.79 52.37
CA ILE A 28 -11.80 -2.57 52.50
C ILE A 28 -13.24 -3.06 52.60
N GLY A 29 -13.82 -2.90 53.79
CA GLY A 29 -15.23 -3.19 54.03
C GLY A 29 -16.11 -2.04 53.57
N PHE A 30 -17.20 -2.37 52.90
CA PHE A 30 -18.45 -1.60 52.95
C PHE A 30 -19.63 -2.58 52.88
N PRO A 31 -20.71 -2.34 53.65
CA PRO A 31 -21.79 -3.30 53.84
C PRO A 31 -22.91 -3.08 52.82
N ALA A 32 -23.52 -4.17 52.34
CA ALA A 32 -24.82 -4.11 51.68
C ALA A 32 -25.67 -5.31 52.10
N THR A 33 -26.89 -4.97 52.50
CA THR A 33 -27.92 -5.73 53.19
C THR A 33 -28.68 -6.75 52.33
N LEU A 34 -28.86 -7.95 52.90
CA LEU A 34 -30.04 -8.86 52.84
C LEU A 34 -30.41 -9.57 51.50
N PRO A 35 -31.25 -10.63 51.53
CA PRO A 35 -31.08 -11.91 52.24
C PRO A 35 -31.39 -13.11 51.31
N CYS A 36 -30.83 -14.30 51.55
CA CYS A 36 -31.57 -15.57 51.38
C CYS A 36 -30.76 -16.79 51.82
N GLN A 37 -31.49 -17.68 52.49
CA GLN A 37 -31.07 -18.90 53.17
C GLN A 37 -30.38 -19.93 52.28
N TYR A 38 -29.29 -20.52 52.79
CA TYR A 38 -28.89 -21.91 52.50
C TYR A 38 -28.46 -22.59 53.81
N PRO A 39 -28.65 -23.92 53.95
CA PRO A 39 -28.55 -24.61 55.22
C PRO A 39 -27.10 -24.84 55.65
N ALA A 40 -26.90 -24.80 56.96
CA ALA A 40 -25.64 -24.95 57.66
C ALA A 40 -24.97 -26.31 57.36
N ILE A 41 -23.73 -26.25 56.87
CA ILE A 41 -22.75 -27.32 57.07
C ILE A 41 -21.83 -26.82 58.18
N ASN A 42 -21.99 -27.41 59.36
CA ASN A 42 -21.10 -27.25 60.50
C ASN A 42 -19.67 -27.64 60.10
N ILE A 43 -18.79 -26.66 59.92
CA ILE A 43 -17.35 -26.87 60.05
C ILE A 43 -17.01 -26.40 61.45
N ALA A 44 -16.87 -27.36 62.37
CA ALA A 44 -16.31 -27.13 63.67
C ALA A 44 -14.86 -26.62 63.51
N VAL A 45 -14.67 -25.33 63.79
CA VAL A 45 -13.35 -24.73 63.96
C VAL A 45 -12.78 -25.29 65.26
N ILE A 46 -11.96 -26.33 65.16
CA ILE A 46 -11.05 -26.71 66.24
C ILE A 46 -9.91 -25.69 66.20
N SER A 47 -10.00 -24.70 67.08
CA SER A 47 -8.93 -23.78 67.40
C SER A 47 -7.73 -24.56 67.95
N SER A 48 -6.64 -24.60 67.17
CA SER A 48 -5.31 -24.94 67.68
C SER A 48 -4.42 -23.71 67.53
N PRO A 49 -3.91 -23.11 68.62
CA PRO A 49 -2.91 -22.05 68.54
C PRO A 49 -1.52 -22.67 68.34
N TYR A 50 -0.65 -21.95 67.63
CA TYR A 50 0.73 -22.32 67.25
C TYR A 50 0.88 -23.16 65.97
N LEU A 51 0.60 -22.54 64.82
CA LEU A 51 1.24 -22.91 63.56
C LEU A 51 2.51 -22.07 63.40
N ALA A 52 3.65 -22.75 63.45
CA ALA A 52 4.93 -22.22 63.01
C ALA A 52 4.79 -21.62 61.60
N THR A 53 5.44 -20.48 61.37
CA THR A 53 5.65 -19.88 60.05
C THR A 53 6.50 -20.80 59.18
N GLY A 54 5.91 -21.89 58.69
CA GLY A 54 6.44 -22.68 57.59
C GLY A 54 5.98 -22.03 56.28
N SER A 55 6.92 -21.63 55.44
CA SER A 55 6.62 -21.21 54.06
C SER A 55 5.95 -22.38 53.33
N THR A 56 4.63 -22.33 53.17
CA THR A 56 3.89 -23.25 52.28
C THR A 56 4.40 -23.03 50.86
N ARG A 57 5.12 -24.01 50.33
CA ARG A 57 5.67 -23.96 48.96
C ARG A 57 4.54 -24.24 47.97
N ASN A 58 4.36 -23.31 47.04
CA ASN A 58 3.36 -23.39 45.98
C ASN A 58 4.07 -23.52 44.63
N TYR A 59 3.87 -24.64 43.93
CA TYR A 59 4.30 -24.81 42.55
C TYR A 59 3.23 -24.28 41.59
N VAL A 60 3.67 -23.78 40.44
CA VAL A 60 2.80 -23.24 39.40
C VAL A 60 2.98 -24.06 38.13
N ASN A 61 1.91 -24.32 37.40
CA ASN A 61 2.01 -24.89 36.06
C ASN A 61 2.57 -23.83 35.09
N LEU A 62 3.77 -24.07 34.57
CA LEU A 62 4.52 -23.12 33.74
C LEU A 62 4.31 -23.33 32.23
N GLY A 63 3.62 -24.39 31.84
CA GLY A 63 3.41 -24.75 30.44
C GLY A 63 2.69 -23.65 29.65
N ARG A 64 3.12 -23.43 28.40
CA ARG A 64 2.50 -22.46 27.47
C ARG A 64 1.32 -23.04 26.69
N GLN A 65 1.06 -24.34 26.82
CA GLN A 65 0.01 -25.03 26.09
C GLN A 65 -1.35 -24.77 26.75
N TRP A 66 -2.36 -24.50 25.93
CA TRP A 66 -3.73 -24.27 26.39
C TRP A 66 -4.41 -25.53 26.92
N LYS A 67 -4.18 -26.67 26.27
CA LYS A 67 -4.81 -27.93 26.63
C LYS A 67 -3.93 -28.69 27.62
N PRO A 68 -4.45 -29.08 28.80
CA PRO A 68 -3.71 -29.91 29.73
C PRO A 68 -3.48 -31.29 29.11
N VAL A 69 -2.23 -31.74 29.09
CA VAL A 69 -1.89 -33.11 28.70
C VAL A 69 -2.24 -34.03 29.86
N ARG A 70 -3.11 -35.01 29.61
CA ARG A 70 -3.56 -35.97 30.64
C ARG A 70 -3.03 -37.36 30.32
N ASN A 71 -2.30 -37.93 31.26
CA ASN A 71 -1.63 -39.22 31.07
C ASN A 71 -2.39 -40.38 31.74
N GLN A 72 -2.31 -41.56 31.15
CA GLN A 72 -2.74 -42.81 31.77
C GLN A 72 -1.51 -43.56 32.28
N TYR A 73 -1.53 -43.98 33.55
CA TYR A 73 -0.43 -44.76 34.11
C TYR A 73 -0.42 -46.17 33.54
N THR A 74 0.76 -46.78 33.56
CA THR A 74 0.93 -48.21 33.26
C THR A 74 1.37 -48.95 34.52
N LYS A 75 1.39 -50.28 34.46
CA LYS A 75 1.96 -51.13 35.52
C LYS A 75 3.49 -51.14 35.53
N TYR A 76 4.13 -50.54 34.53
CA TYR A 76 5.59 -50.55 34.37
C TYR A 76 6.20 -49.28 34.97
N ARG A 77 7.37 -49.43 35.58
CA ARG A 77 8.16 -48.29 36.08
C ARG A 77 9.01 -47.71 34.95
N ILE A 78 9.36 -46.43 35.07
CA ILE A 78 10.31 -45.79 34.17
C ILE A 78 11.68 -46.45 34.39
N THR A 79 12.31 -46.90 33.30
CA THR A 79 13.66 -47.47 33.30
C THR A 79 14.59 -46.58 32.49
N LYS A 80 15.76 -46.29 33.03
CA LYS A 80 16.83 -45.51 32.40
C LYS A 80 18.11 -46.35 32.33
N PRO A 81 19.09 -45.98 31.49
CA PRO A 81 20.38 -46.67 31.43
C PRO A 81 21.04 -46.75 32.80
N TRP A 82 21.75 -47.85 33.06
CA TRP A 82 22.45 -48.06 34.32
C TRP A 82 23.65 -47.12 34.46
N THR A 83 23.77 -46.48 35.62
CA THR A 83 24.88 -45.61 36.02
C THR A 83 25.24 -45.92 37.48
N ALA A 84 26.52 -45.82 37.83
CA ALA A 84 27.00 -46.18 39.18
C ALA A 84 26.92 -44.99 40.17
N ASP A 85 26.86 -43.78 39.64
CA ASP A 85 27.08 -42.51 40.31
C ASP A 85 25.89 -41.54 40.19
N SER A 86 24.84 -41.90 39.44
CA SER A 86 23.66 -41.07 39.25
C SER A 86 22.34 -41.81 39.48
N THR A 87 21.27 -41.04 39.61
CA THR A 87 19.89 -41.50 39.74
C THR A 87 18.96 -40.54 39.01
N TYR A 88 17.80 -41.01 38.57
CA TYR A 88 16.81 -40.18 37.87
C TYR A 88 15.62 -39.92 38.76
N ASP A 89 15.24 -38.66 38.91
CA ASP A 89 14.09 -38.26 39.71
C ASP A 89 13.33 -37.08 39.07
N ASP A 90 12.15 -36.79 39.58
CA ASP A 90 11.36 -35.63 39.18
C ASP A 90 11.90 -34.34 39.80
N ILE A 91 11.98 -33.27 39.02
CA ILE A 91 12.56 -31.99 39.44
C ILE A 91 11.80 -31.33 40.59
N PHE A 92 10.48 -31.47 40.66
CA PHE A 92 9.66 -30.89 41.71
C PHE A 92 9.66 -31.75 42.98
N LEU A 93 9.77 -33.07 42.84
CA LEU A 93 9.86 -33.98 43.99
C LEU A 93 11.24 -33.95 44.66
N ALA A 94 12.31 -33.92 43.87
CA ALA A 94 13.68 -33.96 44.37
C ALA A 94 14.20 -32.60 44.84
N GLU A 95 13.63 -31.49 44.33
CA GLU A 95 14.06 -30.11 44.60
C GLU A 95 15.59 -29.92 44.55
N PRO A 96 16.25 -30.30 43.44
CA PRO A 96 17.69 -30.39 43.43
C PRO A 96 18.35 -29.02 43.52
N SER A 97 19.39 -28.92 44.34
CA SER A 97 20.33 -27.79 44.28
C SER A 97 21.31 -28.00 43.13
N ARG A 98 22.04 -26.94 42.74
CA ARG A 98 23.08 -27.03 41.70
C ARG A 98 24.09 -28.16 41.95
N GLU A 99 24.47 -28.36 43.20
CA GLU A 99 25.44 -29.39 43.60
C GLU A 99 24.89 -30.81 43.50
N ASP A 100 23.57 -30.98 43.55
CA ASP A 100 22.90 -32.28 43.49
C ASP A 100 22.77 -32.79 42.05
N LEU A 101 22.79 -31.88 41.07
CA LEU A 101 22.70 -32.22 39.66
C LEU A 101 23.96 -32.96 39.19
N TYR A 102 23.76 -33.94 38.33
CA TYR A 102 24.85 -34.69 37.73
C TYR A 102 25.59 -33.82 36.69
N ALA A 103 26.92 -33.77 36.77
CA ALA A 103 27.76 -33.02 35.84
C ALA A 103 28.43 -33.97 34.85
N PHE A 104 28.51 -33.56 33.59
CA PHE A 104 29.18 -34.31 32.52
C PHE A 104 30.05 -33.38 31.67
N SER A 105 30.97 -33.95 30.90
CA SER A 105 31.77 -33.18 29.93
C SER A 105 31.11 -33.22 28.55
N LYS A 106 30.73 -32.05 28.03
CA LYS A 106 30.11 -31.88 26.71
C LYS A 106 31.17 -31.49 25.66
N GLU A 107 31.08 -32.08 24.47
CA GLU A 107 31.91 -31.69 23.33
C GLU A 107 31.47 -30.35 22.73
N MET A 108 32.43 -29.44 22.57
CA MET A 108 32.22 -28.05 22.14
C MET A 108 32.67 -27.66 20.72
N PRO A 109 33.32 -28.49 19.85
CA PRO A 109 33.83 -28.01 18.55
C PRO A 109 32.78 -27.36 17.65
N LEU A 110 31.55 -27.88 17.62
CA LEU A 110 30.46 -27.34 16.82
C LEU A 110 30.06 -25.94 17.31
N PHE A 111 29.80 -25.82 18.62
CA PHE A 111 29.43 -24.56 19.25
C PHE A 111 30.54 -23.51 19.14
N LEU A 112 31.80 -23.89 19.32
CA LEU A 112 32.94 -22.98 19.21
C LEU A 112 33.09 -22.41 17.78
N LYS A 113 32.83 -23.21 16.73
CA LYS A 113 32.81 -22.69 15.35
C LYS A 113 31.76 -21.61 15.17
N PHE A 114 30.55 -21.85 15.68
CA PHE A 114 29.45 -20.88 15.64
C PHE A 114 29.77 -19.63 16.48
N LEU A 115 30.25 -19.81 17.71
CA LEU A 115 30.64 -18.71 18.59
C LEU A 115 31.76 -17.85 17.99
N LYS A 116 32.73 -18.46 17.30
CA LYS A 116 33.79 -17.73 16.59
C LYS A 116 33.24 -16.83 15.49
N LEU A 117 32.24 -17.31 14.73
CA LEU A 117 31.56 -16.52 13.71
C LEU A 117 30.79 -15.36 14.35
N LEU A 118 30.02 -15.64 15.40
CA LEU A 118 29.20 -14.67 16.11
C LEU A 118 30.05 -13.57 16.76
N THR A 119 31.07 -13.94 17.54
CA THR A 119 31.96 -12.99 18.23
C THR A 119 32.81 -12.18 17.26
N LYS A 120 33.14 -12.72 16.08
CA LYS A 120 33.78 -11.96 15.00
C LYS A 120 32.82 -10.92 14.41
N ALA A 121 31.55 -11.27 14.21
CA ALA A 121 30.53 -10.35 13.72
C ALA A 121 30.22 -9.24 14.74
N GLN A 122 30.17 -9.58 16.03
CA GLN A 122 29.89 -8.66 17.15
C GLN A 122 31.14 -7.91 17.68
N ASN A 123 32.30 -8.11 17.07
CA ASN A 123 33.58 -7.50 17.44
C ASN A 123 34.03 -7.73 18.91
N ARG A 124 33.80 -8.94 19.45
CA ARG A 124 34.13 -9.33 20.83
C ARG A 124 34.95 -10.61 20.93
N LYS A 125 36.08 -10.63 20.24
CA LYS A 125 36.95 -11.83 20.11
C LYS A 125 37.51 -12.32 21.44
N GLU A 126 37.63 -11.46 22.44
CA GLU A 126 38.15 -11.77 23.77
C GLU A 126 37.27 -12.81 24.48
N ALA A 127 35.93 -12.65 24.42
CA ALA A 127 34.97 -13.58 24.99
C ALA A 127 35.08 -14.99 24.35
N PHE A 128 35.37 -15.06 23.05
CA PHE A 128 35.63 -16.35 22.39
C PHE A 128 36.91 -17.00 22.91
N VAL A 129 38.00 -16.22 23.05
CA VAL A 129 39.29 -16.75 23.52
C VAL A 129 39.19 -17.25 24.96
N GLU A 130 38.53 -16.50 25.83
CA GLU A 130 38.31 -16.88 27.22
C GLU A 130 37.46 -18.16 27.33
N PHE A 131 36.34 -18.21 26.61
CA PHE A 131 35.45 -19.37 26.62
C PHE A 131 36.08 -20.61 25.96
N ALA A 132 36.87 -20.43 24.90
CA ALA A 132 37.59 -21.51 24.24
C ALA A 132 38.66 -22.13 25.16
N LYS A 133 39.38 -21.31 25.93
CA LYS A 133 40.34 -21.79 26.95
C LYS A 133 39.64 -22.60 28.05
N ARG A 134 38.47 -22.14 28.51
CA ARG A 134 37.67 -22.87 29.52
C ARG A 134 37.16 -24.22 29.00
N CYS A 135 36.90 -24.33 27.70
CA CYS A 135 36.30 -25.52 27.08
C CYS A 135 37.30 -26.45 26.37
N GLU A 136 38.61 -26.27 26.53
CA GLU A 136 39.64 -26.98 25.75
C GLU A 136 39.56 -28.51 25.88
N ASN A 137 39.23 -29.02 27.08
CA ASN A 137 39.06 -30.45 27.37
C ASN A 137 37.58 -30.89 27.41
N GLY A 138 36.69 -30.12 26.79
CA GLY A 138 35.24 -30.23 26.93
C GLY A 138 34.69 -29.34 28.04
N LEU A 139 33.41 -29.00 27.92
CA LEU A 139 32.72 -28.15 28.89
C LEU A 139 32.09 -29.03 29.97
N VAL A 140 32.61 -28.93 31.20
CA VAL A 140 31.98 -29.57 32.36
C VAL A 140 30.76 -28.75 32.79
N VAL A 141 29.58 -29.35 32.68
CA VAL A 141 28.30 -28.68 32.95
C VAL A 141 27.26 -29.68 33.50
N GLU A 142 26.28 -29.18 34.23
CA GLU A 142 25.14 -29.96 34.75
C GLU A 142 24.28 -30.47 33.58
N LYS A 143 24.03 -31.78 33.56
CA LYS A 143 23.53 -32.51 32.39
C LYS A 143 22.13 -32.12 31.94
N ASP A 144 21.21 -31.99 32.88
CA ASP A 144 19.81 -31.68 32.57
C ASP A 144 19.46 -30.20 32.78
N VAL A 145 20.45 -29.30 32.66
CA VAL A 145 20.22 -27.84 32.69
C VAL A 145 20.48 -27.25 31.31
N TYR A 146 19.48 -27.40 30.43
CA TYR A 146 19.56 -26.97 29.04
C TYR A 146 18.24 -26.39 28.51
N VAL A 147 18.36 -25.73 27.36
CA VAL A 147 17.25 -25.30 26.49
C VAL A 147 17.39 -26.03 25.17
N THR A 148 16.27 -26.50 24.61
CA THR A 148 16.29 -27.17 23.30
C THR A 148 16.44 -26.14 22.17
N LYS A 149 16.93 -26.57 21.00
CA LYS A 149 17.01 -25.70 19.82
C LYS A 149 15.68 -25.03 19.48
N ASN A 150 14.57 -25.77 19.52
CA ASN A 150 13.24 -25.23 19.21
C ASN A 150 12.81 -24.17 20.22
N GLU A 151 13.01 -24.40 21.52
CA GLU A 151 12.73 -23.41 22.57
C GLU A 151 13.57 -22.14 22.39
N LEU A 152 14.84 -22.29 21.98
CA LEU A 152 15.74 -21.17 21.74
C LEU A 152 15.31 -20.36 20.50
N VAL A 153 15.02 -21.02 19.39
CA VAL A 153 14.55 -20.38 18.14
C VAL A 153 13.23 -19.65 18.39
N ASP A 154 12.29 -20.27 19.10
CA ASP A 154 11.02 -19.63 19.50
C ASP A 154 11.26 -18.39 20.36
N CYS A 155 12.24 -18.46 21.28
CA CYS A 155 12.62 -17.32 22.11
C CYS A 155 13.22 -16.20 21.26
N MET A 156 14.13 -16.51 20.34
CA MET A 156 14.76 -15.54 19.45
C MET A 156 13.73 -14.88 18.53
N TRP A 157 12.80 -15.65 17.95
CA TRP A 157 11.75 -15.11 17.08
C TRP A 157 10.84 -14.11 17.83
N ARG A 158 10.37 -14.47 19.04
CA ARG A 158 9.54 -13.57 19.87
C ARG A 158 10.26 -12.29 20.31
N ASN A 159 11.59 -12.35 20.43
CA ASN A 159 12.42 -11.19 20.78
C ASN A 159 12.86 -10.38 19.56
N GLY A 160 12.42 -10.73 18.35
CA GLY A 160 12.68 -9.97 17.13
C GLY A 160 14.12 -10.08 16.62
N TYR A 161 14.75 -11.25 16.77
CA TYR A 161 15.94 -11.60 16.00
C TYR A 161 15.59 -11.74 14.52
N THR A 162 16.57 -11.47 13.65
CA THR A 162 16.36 -11.50 12.20
C THR A 162 16.22 -12.94 11.68
N GLU A 163 15.55 -13.12 10.55
CA GLU A 163 15.42 -14.45 9.92
C GLU A 163 16.78 -15.08 9.59
N GLU A 164 17.75 -14.27 9.16
CA GLU A 164 19.11 -14.74 8.88
C GLU A 164 19.80 -15.33 10.13
N GLU A 165 19.62 -14.69 11.29
CA GLU A 165 20.16 -15.19 12.57
C GLU A 165 19.45 -16.46 13.03
N LEU A 166 18.13 -16.55 12.84
CA LEU A 166 17.36 -17.75 13.14
C LEU A 166 17.80 -18.92 12.25
N ASP A 167 17.99 -18.67 10.96
CA ASP A 167 18.41 -19.68 10.00
C ASP A 167 19.87 -20.11 10.23
N ALA A 168 20.74 -19.20 10.67
CA ALA A 168 22.10 -19.55 11.08
C ALA A 168 22.11 -20.53 12.27
N VAL A 169 21.22 -20.36 13.25
CA VAL A 169 21.07 -21.31 14.38
C VAL A 169 20.42 -22.61 13.90
N LYS A 170 19.42 -22.54 13.00
CA LYS A 170 18.75 -23.73 12.45
C LYS A 170 19.70 -24.61 11.65
N LEU A 171 20.57 -24.02 10.83
CA LEU A 171 21.54 -24.74 10.00
C LEU A 171 22.82 -25.10 10.76
N GLY A 172 23.20 -24.29 11.76
CA GLY A 172 24.43 -24.46 12.52
C GLY A 172 24.38 -25.61 13.53
N PHE A 173 23.19 -26.03 13.97
CA PHE A 173 23.02 -27.03 15.02
C PHE A 173 21.99 -28.11 14.63
N PRO A 174 22.22 -29.39 14.99
CA PRO A 174 21.23 -30.46 14.88
C PRO A 174 19.95 -30.18 15.67
N ASP A 175 18.84 -30.84 15.31
CA ASP A 175 17.54 -30.61 15.96
C ASP A 175 17.46 -31.08 17.41
N ASP A 176 18.25 -32.10 17.75
CA ASP A 176 18.40 -32.65 19.10
C ASP A 176 19.45 -31.92 19.94
N TYR A 177 20.05 -30.83 19.43
CA TYR A 177 21.06 -30.08 20.15
C TYR A 177 20.48 -29.39 21.39
N ARG A 178 21.18 -29.56 22.51
CA ARG A 178 20.83 -28.99 23.83
C ARG A 178 21.81 -27.89 24.20
N PHE A 179 21.35 -26.66 24.29
CA PHE A 179 22.16 -25.51 24.69
C PHE A 179 22.17 -25.39 26.21
N HIS A 180 23.34 -25.49 26.83
CA HIS A 180 23.48 -25.32 28.28
C HIS A 180 23.64 -23.85 28.65
N TYR A 181 23.40 -23.52 29.92
CA TYR A 181 23.44 -22.14 30.38
C TYR A 181 24.78 -21.41 30.14
N PRO A 182 25.99 -22.03 30.17
CA PRO A 182 27.23 -21.31 29.85
C PRO A 182 27.33 -20.97 28.36
N GLU A 183 26.78 -21.82 27.49
CA GLU A 183 26.71 -21.58 26.05
C GLU A 183 25.79 -20.39 25.74
N LEU A 184 24.62 -20.36 26.38
CA LEU A 184 23.68 -19.25 26.25
C LEU A 184 24.26 -17.94 26.80
N ALA A 185 24.94 -18.00 27.95
CA ALA A 185 25.58 -16.84 28.58
C ALA A 185 26.62 -16.20 27.65
N VAL A 186 27.53 -16.99 27.07
CA VAL A 186 28.54 -16.45 26.14
C VAL A 186 27.96 -16.06 24.79
N MET A 187 26.93 -16.74 24.31
CA MET A 187 26.28 -16.44 23.03
C MET A 187 25.55 -15.09 23.08
N PHE A 188 24.88 -14.78 24.19
CA PHE A 188 24.02 -13.61 24.32
C PHE A 188 24.54 -12.52 25.28
N GLU A 189 25.75 -12.68 25.82
CA GLU A 189 26.35 -11.73 26.79
C GLU A 189 25.48 -11.58 28.05
N LEU A 190 24.99 -12.70 28.58
CA LEU A 190 24.18 -12.76 29.78
C LEU A 190 24.96 -13.38 30.95
N SER A 191 24.45 -13.19 32.17
CA SER A 191 25.00 -13.86 33.34
C SER A 191 24.70 -15.37 33.31
N GLU A 192 25.65 -16.19 33.76
CA GLU A 192 25.43 -17.64 33.86
C GLU A 192 24.30 -17.98 34.84
N GLU A 193 24.12 -17.19 35.90
CA GLU A 193 23.06 -17.39 36.89
C GLU A 193 21.66 -17.20 36.29
N ASP A 194 21.47 -16.17 35.47
CA ASP A 194 20.19 -15.92 34.80
C ASP A 194 19.89 -17.00 33.77
N CYS A 195 20.91 -17.40 32.99
CA CYS A 195 20.78 -18.50 32.05
C CYS A 195 20.48 -19.82 32.77
N TYR A 196 21.10 -20.08 33.93
CA TYR A 196 20.84 -21.28 34.75
C TYR A 196 19.39 -21.30 35.24
N LYS A 197 18.91 -20.20 35.83
CA LYS A 197 17.53 -20.04 36.29
C LYS A 197 16.53 -20.21 35.13
N TYR A 198 16.86 -19.66 33.96
CA TYR A 198 16.02 -19.80 32.77
C TYR A 198 15.95 -21.25 32.27
N CYS A 199 17.08 -21.93 32.13
CA CYS A 199 17.13 -23.35 31.76
C CYS A 199 16.30 -24.19 32.73
N LEU A 200 16.47 -23.97 34.04
CA LEU A 200 15.73 -24.70 35.07
C LEU A 200 14.22 -24.45 34.98
N LYS A 201 13.80 -23.20 34.71
CA LYS A 201 12.39 -22.86 34.47
C LYS A 201 11.83 -23.55 33.22
N GLN A 202 12.62 -23.67 32.16
CA GLN A 202 12.19 -24.37 30.94
C GLN A 202 12.06 -25.88 31.17
N ARG A 203 13.00 -26.49 31.89
CA ARG A 203 12.87 -27.91 32.30
C ARG A 203 11.67 -28.13 33.22
N ALA A 204 11.44 -27.23 34.18
CA ALA A 204 10.25 -27.26 35.05
C ALA A 204 8.94 -27.00 34.30
N SER A 205 8.98 -26.44 33.08
CA SER A 205 7.79 -26.31 32.23
C SER A 205 7.41 -27.62 31.54
N ASN A 206 8.34 -28.56 31.43
CA ASN A 206 8.16 -29.92 30.91
C ASN A 206 8.65 -30.95 31.94
N PRO A 207 8.01 -31.06 33.12
CA PRO A 207 8.49 -31.89 34.22
C PRO A 207 8.39 -33.40 33.95
N GLU A 208 7.74 -33.82 32.86
CA GLU A 208 7.64 -35.23 32.48
C GLU A 208 9.00 -35.87 32.16
N GLU A 209 10.01 -35.06 31.81
CA GLU A 209 11.39 -35.50 31.65
C GLU A 209 12.11 -35.56 33.00
N LEU A 210 12.43 -36.77 33.46
CA LEU A 210 13.23 -36.98 34.68
C LEU A 210 14.62 -36.35 34.52
N VAL A 211 15.11 -35.76 35.61
CA VAL A 211 16.44 -35.16 35.70
C VAL A 211 17.42 -36.10 36.38
N GLU A 212 18.67 -36.08 35.93
CA GLU A 212 19.76 -36.89 36.44
C GLU A 212 20.48 -36.18 37.59
N LEU A 213 20.45 -36.83 38.74
CA LEU A 213 20.98 -36.38 40.01
C LEU A 213 22.13 -37.26 40.44
N LYS A 214 23.03 -36.73 41.28
CA LYS A 214 24.07 -37.53 41.92
C LYS A 214 23.44 -38.55 42.86
N LEU A 215 23.92 -39.78 42.79
CA LEU A 215 23.43 -40.86 43.64
C LEU A 215 23.81 -40.61 45.10
N LYS A 216 22.81 -40.32 45.94
CA LYS A 216 22.96 -40.27 47.39
C LYS A 216 22.54 -41.62 47.99
N LYS A 217 23.41 -42.23 48.80
CA LYS A 217 23.04 -43.45 49.54
C LYS A 217 21.89 -43.14 50.50
N PRO A 218 20.93 -44.07 50.69
CA PRO A 218 19.81 -43.84 51.58
C PRO A 218 20.31 -43.61 53.02
N GLN A 219 19.74 -42.59 53.66
CA GLN A 219 20.06 -42.21 55.03
C GLN A 219 19.07 -42.83 56.02
N ASN A 220 19.45 -42.91 57.29
CA ASN A 220 18.57 -43.33 58.40
C ASN A 220 18.03 -44.77 58.35
N MET A 221 18.67 -45.68 57.60
CA MET A 221 18.20 -47.07 57.43
C MET A 221 17.96 -47.82 58.75
N ILE A 222 18.84 -47.68 59.74
CA ILE A 222 18.71 -48.37 61.04
C ILE A 222 17.51 -47.83 61.84
N SER A 223 17.34 -46.50 61.87
CA SER A 223 16.19 -45.88 62.52
C SER A 223 14.89 -46.27 61.83
N SER A 224 14.85 -46.22 60.50
CA SER A 224 13.70 -46.62 59.72
C SER A 224 13.34 -48.09 59.95
N TYR A 225 14.33 -48.98 60.03
CA TYR A 225 14.12 -50.39 60.36
C TYR A 225 13.50 -50.56 61.75
N GLY A 226 14.04 -49.88 62.77
CA GLY A 226 13.49 -49.93 64.13
C GLY A 226 12.05 -49.44 64.20
N LEU A 227 11.73 -48.35 63.49
CA LEU A 227 10.37 -47.81 63.42
C LEU A 227 9.40 -48.75 62.68
N ILE A 228 9.82 -49.36 61.57
CA ILE A 228 9.01 -50.34 60.84
C ILE A 228 8.76 -51.56 61.73
N PHE A 229 9.78 -52.07 62.40
CA PHE A 229 9.65 -53.20 63.32
C PHE A 229 8.64 -52.89 64.43
N LEU A 230 8.78 -51.75 65.10
CA LEU A 230 7.88 -51.32 66.17
C LEU A 230 6.43 -51.17 65.66
N GLY A 231 6.26 -50.55 64.49
CA GLY A 231 4.97 -50.37 63.83
C GLY A 231 4.29 -51.70 63.49
N CYS A 232 5.02 -52.64 62.88
CA CYS A 232 4.50 -53.96 62.56
C CYS A 232 4.20 -54.78 63.82
N TRP A 233 5.08 -54.72 64.83
CA TRP A 233 4.90 -55.44 66.09
C TRP A 233 3.59 -55.03 66.77
N PHE A 234 3.33 -53.73 66.93
CA PHE A 234 2.09 -53.27 67.54
C PHE A 234 0.88 -53.36 66.61
N GLY A 235 1.07 -53.08 65.31
CA GLY A 235 -0.01 -53.01 64.33
C GLY A 235 -0.54 -54.36 63.87
N LEU A 236 0.25 -55.42 63.92
CA LEU A 236 -0.14 -56.77 63.47
C LEU A 236 -0.38 -57.76 64.63
N SER A 237 0.04 -57.45 65.86
CA SER A 237 -0.27 -58.27 67.05
C SER A 237 -1.71 -58.03 67.55
N ASN A 238 -2.68 -58.06 66.64
CA ASN A 238 -4.10 -57.92 66.92
C ASN A 238 -4.93 -58.71 65.89
N ALA A 239 -6.23 -58.83 66.14
CA ALA A 239 -7.15 -59.58 65.26
C ALA A 239 -7.87 -58.68 64.24
N VAL A 240 -7.37 -57.48 63.93
CA VAL A 240 -8.08 -56.51 63.07
C VAL A 240 -8.34 -57.08 61.67
N LEU A 241 -7.33 -57.74 61.07
CA LEU A 241 -7.44 -58.35 59.74
C LEU A 241 -8.21 -59.68 59.71
N GLY A 242 -8.45 -60.29 60.88
CA GLY A 242 -9.20 -61.54 61.03
C GLY A 242 -10.63 -61.35 61.54
N ASN A 243 -11.06 -60.12 61.81
CA ASN A 243 -12.36 -59.83 62.41
C ASN A 243 -13.48 -59.93 61.36
N ALA A 244 -14.69 -60.29 61.81
CA ALA A 244 -15.91 -60.29 61.00
C ALA A 244 -16.17 -58.93 60.34
N TRP A 245 -15.84 -57.81 61.00
CA TRP A 245 -15.94 -56.47 60.42
C TRP A 245 -15.09 -56.32 59.15
N PHE A 246 -13.86 -56.86 59.17
CA PHE A 246 -12.96 -56.79 58.02
C PHE A 246 -13.54 -57.56 56.82
N PHE A 247 -14.05 -58.78 57.04
CA PHE A 247 -14.64 -59.59 55.97
C PHE A 247 -16.03 -59.13 55.52
N ALA A 248 -16.82 -58.51 56.39
CA ALA A 248 -18.19 -58.08 56.07
C ALA A 248 -18.26 -56.64 55.53
N LYS A 249 -17.31 -55.77 55.89
CA LYS A 249 -17.32 -54.34 55.53
C LYS A 249 -16.08 -53.93 54.77
N THR A 250 -14.90 -54.03 55.38
CA THR A 250 -13.68 -53.47 54.77
C THR A 250 -13.36 -54.13 53.42
N LEU A 251 -13.35 -55.46 53.37
CA LEU A 251 -13.01 -56.20 52.17
C LEU A 251 -14.08 -56.06 51.08
N PRO A 252 -15.40 -56.23 51.35
CA PRO A 252 -16.42 -56.05 50.31
C PRO A 252 -16.51 -54.62 49.79
N PHE A 253 -16.47 -53.59 50.65
CA PHE A 253 -16.51 -52.21 50.19
C PHE A 253 -15.26 -51.83 49.41
N GLY A 254 -14.08 -52.18 49.92
CA GLY A 254 -12.82 -51.92 49.23
C GLY A 254 -12.75 -52.61 47.86
N ALA A 255 -13.15 -53.89 47.79
CA ALA A 255 -13.17 -54.64 46.54
C ALA A 255 -14.18 -54.07 45.54
N VAL A 256 -15.40 -53.74 45.97
CA VAL A 256 -16.42 -53.15 45.09
C VAL A 256 -15.99 -51.77 44.59
N PHE A 257 -15.47 -50.90 45.45
CA PHE A 257 -14.95 -49.60 45.03
C PHE A 257 -13.80 -49.74 44.03
N TYR A 258 -12.87 -50.65 44.29
CA TYR A 258 -11.76 -50.89 43.36
C TYR A 258 -12.25 -51.44 42.02
N MET A 259 -13.16 -52.43 42.03
CA MET A 259 -13.72 -53.00 40.79
C MET A 259 -14.49 -51.96 39.97
N LEU A 260 -15.33 -51.14 40.62
CA LEU A 260 -16.06 -50.07 39.95
C LEU A 260 -15.11 -48.99 39.41
N ALA A 261 -14.14 -48.56 40.22
CA ALA A 261 -13.16 -47.57 39.80
C ALA A 261 -12.28 -48.07 38.64
N ALA A 262 -11.87 -49.35 38.66
CA ALA A 262 -11.09 -49.95 37.59
C ALA A 262 -11.92 -50.12 36.30
N TYR A 263 -13.18 -50.54 36.41
CA TYR A 263 -14.06 -50.74 35.25
C TYR A 263 -14.50 -49.42 34.61
N PHE A 264 -14.88 -48.42 35.42
CA PHE A 264 -15.38 -47.12 34.94
C PHE A 264 -14.32 -46.00 34.94
N GLN A 265 -13.04 -46.32 35.09
CA GLN A 265 -11.96 -45.33 35.24
C GLN A 265 -11.99 -44.26 34.14
N LYS A 266 -12.14 -44.69 32.88
CA LYS A 266 -12.15 -43.81 31.71
C LYS A 266 -13.40 -42.92 31.71
N THR A 267 -14.58 -43.51 31.90
CA THR A 267 -15.85 -42.79 31.90
C THR A 267 -15.91 -41.71 32.98
N LEU A 268 -15.46 -42.02 34.20
CA LEU A 268 -15.45 -41.05 35.30
C LEU A 268 -14.51 -39.88 35.01
N LYS A 269 -13.33 -40.16 34.44
CA LYS A 269 -12.38 -39.12 34.02
C LYS A 269 -12.96 -38.25 32.92
N GLU A 270 -13.54 -38.84 31.87
CA GLU A 270 -14.14 -38.09 30.76
C GLU A 270 -15.30 -37.21 31.22
N MET A 271 -16.14 -37.69 32.14
CA MET A 271 -17.21 -36.88 32.73
C MET A 271 -16.66 -35.69 33.52
N ALA A 272 -15.65 -35.91 34.38
CA ALA A 272 -15.04 -34.84 35.16
C ALA A 272 -14.34 -33.80 34.28
N TRP A 273 -13.72 -34.24 33.18
CA TRP A 273 -12.95 -33.40 32.28
C TRP A 273 -13.78 -32.67 31.23
N LYS A 274 -15.03 -33.08 31.01
CA LYS A 274 -15.88 -32.52 29.96
C LYS A 274 -16.12 -31.03 30.15
N GLU A 275 -16.48 -30.62 31.36
CA GLU A 275 -16.75 -29.22 31.69
C GLU A 275 -15.46 -28.38 31.64
N GLU A 276 -14.38 -28.87 32.26
CA GLU A 276 -13.07 -28.20 32.24
C GLU A 276 -12.58 -27.97 30.80
N ASN A 277 -12.64 -29.00 29.94
CA ASN A 277 -12.24 -28.86 28.54
C ASN A 277 -13.12 -27.86 27.79
N ALA A 278 -14.43 -27.87 28.01
CA ALA A 278 -15.35 -26.93 27.37
C ALA A 278 -15.07 -25.48 27.79
N LEU A 279 -14.72 -25.24 29.05
CA LEU A 279 -14.34 -23.92 29.54
C LEU A 279 -13.00 -23.45 28.95
N ILE A 280 -12.01 -24.34 28.84
CA ILE A 280 -10.72 -24.04 28.22
C ILE A 280 -10.89 -23.71 26.73
N ASP A 281 -11.68 -24.52 26.01
CA ASP A 281 -11.93 -24.31 24.59
C ASP A 281 -12.66 -22.98 24.35
N LYS A 282 -13.69 -22.68 25.16
CA LYS A 282 -14.39 -21.38 25.10
C LYS A 282 -13.45 -20.20 25.38
N ALA A 283 -12.62 -20.29 26.41
CA ALA A 283 -11.67 -19.22 26.75
C ALA A 283 -10.63 -19.01 25.65
N LYS A 284 -10.19 -20.08 24.99
CA LYS A 284 -9.29 -20.01 23.85
C LYS A 284 -9.97 -19.36 22.65
N GLU A 285 -11.17 -19.78 22.29
CA GLU A 285 -11.95 -19.20 21.18
C GLU A 285 -12.21 -17.70 21.37
N GLU A 286 -12.60 -17.28 22.58
CA GLU A 286 -12.81 -15.87 22.90
C GLU A 286 -11.52 -15.05 22.78
N LYS A 287 -10.40 -15.60 23.25
CA LYS A 287 -9.09 -14.96 23.11
C LYS A 287 -8.70 -14.83 21.64
N ASP A 288 -8.75 -15.92 20.89
CA ASP A 288 -8.36 -15.97 19.48
C ASP A 288 -9.22 -14.98 18.66
N TYR A 289 -10.54 -14.95 18.89
CA TYR A 289 -11.46 -13.99 18.27
C TYR A 289 -11.09 -12.53 18.58
N CYS A 290 -10.76 -12.22 19.84
CA CYS A 290 -10.40 -10.86 20.24
C CYS A 290 -9.04 -10.43 19.66
N GLU A 291 -8.05 -11.33 19.67
CA GLU A 291 -6.73 -11.07 19.08
C GLU A 291 -6.86 -10.79 17.57
N ASP A 292 -7.64 -11.59 16.85
CA ASP A 292 -7.90 -11.40 15.42
C ASP A 292 -8.68 -10.10 15.14
N ALA A 293 -9.71 -9.79 15.93
CA ALA A 293 -10.48 -8.56 15.77
C ALA A 293 -9.60 -7.32 15.97
N ILE A 294 -8.76 -7.31 17.02
CA ILE A 294 -7.82 -6.22 17.28
C ILE A 294 -6.78 -6.13 16.17
N TYR A 295 -6.20 -7.24 15.73
CA TYR A 295 -5.21 -7.28 14.67
C TYR A 295 -5.76 -6.72 13.35
N ASN A 296 -6.98 -7.12 12.96
CA ASN A 296 -7.64 -6.63 11.76
C ASN A 296 -7.93 -5.14 11.85
N GLN A 297 -8.42 -4.67 13.00
CA GLN A 297 -8.70 -3.25 13.20
C GLN A 297 -7.43 -2.40 13.13
N LEU A 298 -6.35 -2.85 13.77
CA LEU A 298 -5.05 -2.19 13.69
C LEU A 298 -4.53 -2.16 12.26
N SER A 299 -4.66 -3.26 11.52
CA SER A 299 -4.24 -3.36 10.12
C SER A 299 -4.95 -2.34 9.23
N CYS A 300 -6.26 -2.11 9.44
CA CYS A 300 -7.01 -1.08 8.72
C CYS A 300 -6.51 0.35 9.02
N TYR A 301 -6.01 0.61 10.24
CA TYR A 301 -5.51 1.92 10.64
C TYR A 301 -4.06 2.20 10.28
N MET A 302 -3.29 1.18 9.86
CA MET A 302 -1.90 1.37 9.44
C MET A 302 -1.78 2.32 8.23
N ASP A 303 -2.76 2.29 7.33
CA ASP A 303 -2.78 3.13 6.12
C ASP A 303 -3.10 4.60 6.40
N THR A 304 -3.62 4.94 7.58
CA THR A 304 -3.91 6.35 7.94
C THR A 304 -2.64 7.20 7.99
N SER A 305 -1.49 6.59 8.29
CA SER A 305 -0.19 7.27 8.27
C SER A 305 0.21 7.81 6.88
N LYS A 306 -0.30 7.21 5.79
CA LYS A 306 0.01 7.64 4.41
C LYS A 306 -0.73 8.91 4.00
N CYS A 307 -1.76 9.31 4.75
CA CYS A 307 -2.54 10.52 4.44
C CYS A 307 -1.68 11.78 4.51
N GLU A 308 -0.79 11.86 5.50
CA GLU A 308 0.16 12.98 5.66
C GLU A 308 1.08 13.09 4.43
N GLU A 309 1.64 11.97 3.98
CA GLU A 309 2.49 11.92 2.79
C GLU A 309 1.75 12.39 1.52
N TYR A 310 0.46 12.07 1.38
CA TYR A 310 -0.33 12.53 0.24
C TYR A 310 -0.61 14.03 0.28
N VAL A 311 -0.86 14.59 1.46
CA VAL A 311 -1.09 16.04 1.62
C VAL A 311 0.19 16.82 1.34
N ASP A 312 1.35 16.32 1.79
CA ASP A 312 2.63 16.96 1.52
C ASP A 312 2.96 16.97 0.02
N ARG A 313 2.73 15.85 -0.68
CA ARG A 313 2.97 15.75 -2.13
C ARG A 313 2.02 16.63 -2.96
N PHE A 314 0.81 16.90 -2.46
CA PHE A 314 -0.21 17.65 -3.21
C PHE A 314 0.28 19.01 -3.69
N LYS A 315 1.00 19.75 -2.84
CA LYS A 315 1.51 21.09 -3.19
C LYS A 315 2.49 21.04 -4.36
N ASP A 316 3.44 20.11 -4.30
CA ASP A 316 4.49 19.98 -5.32
C ASP A 316 3.91 19.43 -6.63
N GLU A 317 2.99 18.47 -6.55
CA GLU A 317 2.29 17.94 -7.73
C GLU A 317 1.47 19.02 -8.43
N VAL A 318 0.67 19.81 -7.70
CA VAL A 318 -0.12 20.90 -8.29
C VAL A 318 0.79 21.97 -8.90
N ALA A 319 1.89 22.34 -8.25
CA ALA A 319 2.84 23.31 -8.78
C ALA A 319 3.48 22.84 -10.10
N ASN A 320 3.83 21.56 -10.20
CA ASN A 320 4.38 20.98 -11.42
C ASN A 320 3.32 20.84 -12.52
N ARG A 321 2.12 20.35 -12.19
CA ARG A 321 1.00 20.26 -13.14
C ARG A 321 0.59 21.61 -13.70
N MET A 322 0.63 22.68 -12.89
CA MET A 322 0.34 24.03 -13.38
C MET A 322 1.38 24.53 -14.40
N LYS A 323 2.66 24.14 -14.28
CA LYS A 323 3.68 24.45 -15.29
C LYS A 323 3.41 23.70 -16.59
N GLU A 324 3.14 22.40 -16.49
CA GLU A 324 2.78 21.56 -17.65
C GLU A 324 1.53 22.09 -18.35
N TYR A 325 0.50 22.45 -17.59
CA TYR A 325 -0.75 22.98 -18.11
C TYR A 325 -0.54 24.29 -18.87
N ARG A 326 0.29 25.22 -18.36
CA ARG A 326 0.62 26.46 -19.07
C ARG A 326 1.31 26.21 -20.41
N MET A 327 2.25 25.25 -20.46
CA MET A 327 2.91 24.86 -21.72
C MET A 327 1.91 24.24 -22.70
N ALA A 328 1.04 23.36 -22.21
CA ALA A 328 0.00 22.73 -23.03
C ALA A 328 -1.00 23.76 -23.58
N LEU A 329 -1.39 24.75 -22.77
CA LEU A 329 -2.30 25.82 -23.19
C LEU A 329 -1.70 26.68 -24.31
N LEU A 330 -0.41 27.05 -24.20
CA LEU A 330 0.28 27.79 -25.26
C LEU A 330 0.38 26.98 -26.56
N GLN A 331 0.65 25.68 -26.45
CA GLN A 331 0.68 24.79 -27.60
C GLN A 331 -0.71 24.66 -28.25
N HIS A 332 -1.77 24.56 -27.45
CA HIS A 332 -3.14 24.56 -27.92
C HIS A 332 -3.51 25.86 -28.65
N MET A 333 -3.15 27.01 -28.08
CA MET A 333 -3.37 28.31 -28.74
C MET A 333 -2.65 28.40 -30.09
N LYS A 334 -1.41 27.89 -30.16
CA LYS A 334 -0.63 27.83 -31.40
C LYS A 334 -1.28 26.90 -32.43
N SER A 335 -1.76 25.72 -32.03
CA SER A 335 -2.43 24.80 -32.94
C SER A 335 -3.75 25.34 -33.46
N GLU A 336 -4.55 26.00 -32.61
CA GLU A 336 -5.81 26.61 -33.02
C GLU A 336 -5.58 27.77 -33.99
N SER A 337 -4.58 28.62 -33.74
CA SER A 337 -4.19 29.67 -34.69
C SER A 337 -3.76 29.11 -36.04
N ALA A 338 -3.01 28.02 -36.07
CA ALA A 338 -2.62 27.37 -37.31
C ALA A 338 -3.82 26.71 -38.02
N ARG A 339 -4.73 26.10 -37.25
CA ARG A 339 -5.95 25.46 -37.78
C ARG A 339 -6.85 26.47 -38.46
N LEU A 340 -7.19 27.57 -37.78
CA LEU A 340 -8.06 28.62 -38.34
C LEU A 340 -7.44 29.28 -39.59
N MET A 341 -6.14 29.54 -39.57
CA MET A 341 -5.44 30.08 -40.74
C MET A 341 -5.46 29.10 -41.93
N ASN A 342 -5.23 27.82 -41.68
CA ASN A 342 -5.30 26.78 -42.72
C ASN A 342 -6.71 26.63 -43.28
N GLU A 343 -7.74 26.61 -42.43
CA GLU A 343 -9.15 26.58 -42.87
C GLU A 343 -9.46 27.79 -43.74
N ARG A 344 -8.92 28.96 -43.39
CA ARG A 344 -9.14 30.17 -44.17
C ARG A 344 -8.43 30.15 -45.52
N LEU A 345 -7.17 29.72 -45.57
CA LEU A 345 -6.41 29.54 -46.81
C LEU A 345 -7.07 28.50 -47.73
N GLN A 346 -7.59 27.41 -47.17
CA GLN A 346 -8.34 26.40 -47.93
C GLN A 346 -9.64 26.98 -48.49
N SER A 347 -10.37 27.78 -47.70
CA SER A 347 -11.58 28.48 -48.17
C SER A 347 -11.27 29.45 -49.31
N MET A 348 -10.19 30.22 -49.20
CA MET A 348 -9.72 31.12 -50.28
C MET A 348 -9.40 30.33 -51.55
N LEU A 349 -8.65 29.23 -51.45
CA LEU A 349 -8.31 28.37 -52.60
C LEU A 349 -9.56 27.77 -53.26
N LEU A 350 -10.53 27.32 -52.48
CA LEU A 350 -11.80 26.77 -53.00
C LEU A 350 -12.62 27.85 -53.72
N GLN A 351 -12.68 29.07 -53.19
CA GLN A 351 -13.37 30.17 -53.87
C GLN A 351 -12.63 30.65 -55.12
N GLU A 352 -11.30 30.72 -55.11
CA GLU A 352 -10.49 31.06 -56.28
C GLU A 352 -10.69 30.04 -57.41
N THR A 353 -10.64 28.74 -57.09
CA THR A 353 -10.89 27.68 -58.06
C THR A 353 -12.33 27.70 -58.60
N ALA A 354 -13.32 28.01 -57.75
CA ALA A 354 -14.70 28.22 -58.17
C ALA A 354 -14.84 29.45 -59.10
N MET A 355 -14.16 30.55 -58.78
CA MET A 355 -14.11 31.75 -59.63
C MET A 355 -13.50 31.42 -60.99
N SER A 356 -12.34 30.75 -61.02
CA SER A 356 -11.70 30.32 -62.27
C SER A 356 -12.64 29.45 -63.12
N ARG A 357 -13.34 28.48 -62.52
CA ARG A 357 -14.31 27.63 -63.22
C ARG A 357 -15.51 28.42 -63.74
N SER A 358 -16.02 29.35 -62.93
CA SER A 358 -17.14 30.22 -63.33
C SER A 358 -16.76 31.09 -64.52
N VAL A 359 -15.57 31.70 -64.50
CA VAL A 359 -15.08 32.56 -65.58
C VAL A 359 -14.89 31.76 -66.86
N GLN A 360 -14.30 30.56 -66.78
CA GLN A 360 -14.16 29.66 -67.93
C GLN A 360 -15.53 29.29 -68.52
N LYS A 361 -16.51 28.97 -67.67
CA LYS A 361 -17.87 28.65 -68.10
C LYS A 361 -18.55 29.84 -68.78
N THR A 362 -18.55 31.01 -68.15
CA THR A 362 -19.13 32.24 -68.72
C THR A 362 -18.46 32.60 -70.05
N MET A 363 -17.14 32.42 -70.16
CA MET A 363 -16.42 32.66 -71.40
C MET A 363 -16.90 31.74 -72.53
N VAL A 364 -17.09 30.45 -72.28
CA VAL A 364 -17.58 29.50 -73.29
C VAL A 364 -19.05 29.79 -73.64
N ASP A 365 -19.89 30.06 -72.65
CA ASP A 365 -21.32 30.35 -72.85
C ASP A 365 -21.51 31.63 -73.68
N GLU A 366 -20.74 32.70 -73.41
CA GLU A 366 -20.77 33.94 -74.19
C GLU A 366 -20.17 33.74 -75.60
N LEU A 367 -19.10 32.96 -75.75
CA LEU A 367 -18.57 32.60 -77.08
C LEU A 367 -19.62 31.86 -77.91
N MET A 368 -20.35 30.92 -77.30
CA MET A 368 -21.45 30.20 -77.95
C MET A 368 -22.60 31.14 -78.32
N ALA A 369 -22.99 32.05 -77.43
CA ALA A 369 -24.07 33.02 -77.67
C ALA A 369 -23.72 33.96 -78.83
N VAL A 370 -22.53 34.55 -78.80
CA VAL A 370 -22.05 35.46 -79.86
C VAL A 370 -21.85 34.70 -81.18
N PHE A 371 -21.39 33.43 -81.15
CA PHE A 371 -21.33 32.61 -82.35
C PHE A 371 -22.72 32.37 -82.95
N ARG A 372 -23.73 32.01 -82.15
CA ARG A 372 -25.11 31.80 -82.62
C ARG A 372 -25.69 33.07 -83.25
N GLU A 373 -25.47 34.22 -82.63
CA GLU A 373 -25.89 35.52 -83.18
C GLU A 373 -25.16 35.89 -84.46
N THR A 374 -23.86 35.59 -84.56
CA THR A 374 -23.04 35.94 -85.72
C THR A 374 -23.29 35.00 -86.89
N PHE A 375 -23.44 33.70 -86.63
CA PHE A 375 -23.71 32.67 -87.62
C PHE A 375 -25.07 32.88 -88.30
N THR A 376 -26.10 33.27 -87.55
CA THR A 376 -27.44 33.54 -88.10
C THR A 376 -27.47 34.78 -89.00
N LYS A 377 -26.58 35.76 -88.79
CA LYS A 377 -26.55 37.03 -89.53
C LYS A 377 -25.55 37.06 -90.68
N ASN A 378 -24.58 36.16 -90.71
CA ASN A 378 -23.47 36.21 -91.66
C ASN A 378 -23.52 35.04 -92.66
N THR A 379 -24.05 35.31 -93.86
CA THR A 379 -24.16 34.33 -94.95
C THR A 379 -22.80 33.73 -95.36
N LYS A 380 -21.71 34.51 -95.26
CA LYS A 380 -20.35 34.01 -95.57
C LYS A 380 -19.87 32.93 -94.60
N LEU A 381 -20.29 32.98 -93.33
CA LEU A 381 -19.97 31.95 -92.34
C LEU A 381 -20.78 30.66 -92.58
N GLN A 382 -22.01 30.78 -93.10
CA GLN A 382 -22.86 29.64 -93.46
C GLN A 382 -22.29 28.92 -94.69
N ASP A 383 -21.90 29.67 -95.73
CA ASP A 383 -21.25 29.13 -96.93
C ASP A 383 -19.90 28.46 -96.58
N ALA A 384 -19.10 29.08 -95.70
CA ALA A 384 -17.85 28.49 -95.21
C ALA A 384 -18.08 27.19 -94.41
N ALA A 385 -19.18 27.08 -93.67
CA ALA A 385 -19.52 25.86 -92.94
C ALA A 385 -19.94 24.73 -93.90
N ILE A 386 -20.74 25.05 -94.93
CA ILE A 386 -21.11 24.10 -95.99
C ILE A 386 -19.86 23.64 -96.76
N SER A 387 -18.97 24.56 -97.12
CA SER A 387 -17.73 24.22 -97.82
C SER A 387 -16.82 23.35 -96.97
N SER A 388 -16.71 23.63 -95.65
CA SER A 388 -15.95 22.79 -94.72
C SER A 388 -16.52 21.38 -94.62
N ALA A 389 -17.85 21.25 -94.56
CA ALA A 389 -18.53 19.95 -94.52
C ALA A 389 -18.34 19.14 -95.82
N ILE A 390 -18.37 19.81 -96.98
CA ILE A 390 -18.09 19.18 -98.28
C ILE A 390 -16.66 18.64 -98.33
N SER A 391 -15.67 19.42 -97.89
CA SER A 391 -14.27 18.98 -97.81
C SER A 391 -14.08 17.79 -96.87
N GLU A 392 -14.77 17.77 -95.73
CA GLU A 392 -14.67 16.68 -94.75
C GLU A 392 -15.29 15.37 -95.28
N ILE A 393 -16.44 15.45 -95.98
CA ILE A 393 -17.06 14.30 -96.66
C ILE A 393 -16.16 13.78 -97.80
N ALA A 394 -15.42 14.66 -98.47
CA ALA A 394 -14.45 14.31 -99.51
C ALA A 394 -13.18 13.62 -98.97
N GLY A 395 -13.05 13.44 -97.65
CA GLY A 395 -11.90 12.79 -97.01
C GLY A 395 -10.70 13.72 -96.81
N GLU A 396 -10.85 15.02 -97.08
CA GLU A 396 -9.84 16.04 -96.76
C GLU A 396 -10.12 16.59 -95.34
N PRO A 397 -9.26 16.34 -94.34
CA PRO A 397 -9.50 16.85 -93.00
C PRO A 397 -9.42 18.38 -93.00
N SER A 398 -10.57 19.04 -92.95
CA SER A 398 -10.69 20.47 -92.68
C SER A 398 -10.08 20.76 -91.30
N LYS A 399 -8.83 21.23 -91.26
CA LYS A 399 -8.15 21.56 -89.99
C LYS A 399 -8.81 22.72 -89.25
N ARG A 400 -9.74 23.46 -89.88
CA ARG A 400 -10.35 24.68 -89.33
C ARG A 400 -11.77 24.89 -89.87
N ASP A 401 -12.73 24.24 -89.23
CA ASP A 401 -14.13 24.63 -89.29
C ASP A 401 -14.28 26.12 -88.91
N PRO A 402 -15.18 26.90 -89.55
CA PRO A 402 -15.56 28.25 -89.09
C PRO A 402 -15.90 28.34 -87.59
N VAL A 403 -16.47 27.30 -86.98
CA VAL A 403 -16.69 27.21 -85.52
C VAL A 403 -15.35 27.21 -84.78
N PHE A 404 -14.44 26.31 -85.14
CA PHE A 404 -13.12 26.20 -84.52
C PHE A 404 -12.30 27.50 -84.69
N THR A 405 -12.41 28.14 -85.85
CA THR A 405 -11.73 29.41 -86.14
C THR A 405 -12.30 30.54 -85.28
N PHE A 406 -13.63 30.65 -85.19
CA PHE A 406 -14.31 31.65 -84.37
C PHE A 406 -13.95 31.52 -82.89
N PHE A 407 -13.96 30.30 -82.35
CA PHE A 407 -13.60 30.05 -80.95
C PHE A 407 -12.13 30.37 -80.67
N ASN A 408 -11.20 29.98 -81.54
CA ASN A 408 -9.78 30.30 -81.34
C ASN A 408 -9.49 31.80 -81.46
N ASP A 409 -10.13 32.49 -82.40
CA ASP A 409 -9.97 33.94 -82.56
C ASP A 409 -10.60 34.71 -81.37
N GLY A 410 -11.73 34.23 -80.86
CA GLY A 410 -12.36 34.74 -79.64
C GLY A 410 -11.47 34.55 -78.40
N LEU A 411 -10.89 33.36 -78.21
CA LEU A 411 -9.94 33.06 -77.13
C LEU A 411 -8.63 33.85 -77.29
N ALA A 412 -8.12 34.02 -78.50
CA ALA A 412 -6.94 34.83 -78.78
C ALA A 412 -7.20 36.33 -78.50
N SER A 413 -8.40 36.82 -78.80
CA SER A 413 -8.84 38.18 -78.47
C SER A 413 -8.95 38.41 -76.97
N PHE A 414 -9.43 37.40 -76.22
CA PHE A 414 -9.45 37.41 -74.76
C PHE A 414 -8.03 37.43 -74.16
N ARG A 415 -7.13 36.57 -74.66
CA ARG A 415 -5.72 36.53 -74.22
C ARG A 415 -4.95 37.81 -74.51
N SER A 416 -5.22 38.46 -75.64
CA SER A 416 -4.57 39.70 -76.06
C SER A 416 -5.26 40.97 -75.54
N ASN A 417 -6.31 40.82 -74.73
CA ASN A 417 -7.09 41.90 -74.11
C ASN A 417 -7.60 42.95 -75.11
N LYS A 418 -7.86 42.53 -76.35
CA LYS A 418 -8.39 43.41 -77.40
C LYS A 418 -9.88 43.68 -77.12
N PRO A 419 -10.35 44.93 -77.27
CA PRO A 419 -11.73 45.28 -76.95
C PRO A 419 -12.70 44.62 -77.95
N SER A 420 -13.28 43.49 -77.56
CA SER A 420 -14.40 42.83 -78.25
C SER A 420 -15.60 42.73 -77.30
N GLU A 421 -16.79 42.56 -77.86
CA GLU A 421 -18.03 42.44 -77.08
C GLU A 421 -17.98 41.27 -76.08
N ILE A 422 -17.33 40.16 -76.48
CA ILE A 422 -17.07 38.98 -75.64
C ILE A 422 -16.16 39.32 -74.46
N VAL A 423 -15.08 40.07 -74.71
CA VAL A 423 -14.12 40.49 -73.68
C VAL A 423 -14.78 41.42 -72.66
N LYS A 424 -15.66 42.33 -73.09
CA LYS A 424 -16.40 43.22 -72.17
C LYS A 424 -17.34 42.45 -71.23
N ARG A 425 -18.10 41.49 -71.75
CA ARG A 425 -19.05 40.69 -70.95
C ARG A 425 -18.35 39.76 -69.96
N CYS A 426 -17.28 39.10 -70.40
CA CYS A 426 -16.48 38.24 -69.54
C CYS A 426 -15.74 39.04 -68.46
N LYS A 427 -15.23 40.23 -68.79
CA LYS A 427 -14.57 41.13 -67.84
C LYS A 427 -15.53 41.65 -66.77
N ALA A 428 -16.75 42.05 -67.15
CA ALA A 428 -17.76 42.46 -66.17
C ALA A 428 -18.16 41.33 -65.20
N ALA A 429 -18.28 40.10 -65.70
CA ALA A 429 -18.56 38.92 -64.86
C ALA A 429 -17.39 38.58 -63.93
N PHE A 430 -16.15 38.70 -64.42
CA PHE A 430 -14.94 38.54 -63.60
C PHE A 430 -14.86 39.60 -62.49
N GLU A 431 -14.98 40.88 -62.83
CA GLU A 431 -14.91 41.99 -61.86
C GLU A 431 -16.03 41.94 -60.80
N ALA A 432 -17.20 41.40 -61.13
CA ALA A 432 -18.28 41.19 -60.17
C ALA A 432 -17.94 40.07 -59.16
N ARG A 433 -17.33 38.97 -59.63
CA ARG A 433 -16.91 37.84 -58.78
C ARG A 433 -15.66 38.15 -57.97
N GLU A 434 -14.72 38.90 -58.53
CA GLU A 434 -13.55 39.39 -57.83
C GLU A 434 -13.95 40.31 -56.68
N ARG A 435 -14.95 41.18 -56.88
CA ARG A 435 -15.52 42.00 -55.78
C ARG A 435 -16.15 41.15 -54.68
N GLU A 436 -16.95 40.15 -55.03
CA GLU A 436 -17.55 39.22 -54.05
C GLU A 436 -16.49 38.45 -53.25
N PHE A 437 -15.41 38.03 -53.91
CA PHE A 437 -14.26 37.39 -53.29
C PHE A 437 -13.52 38.34 -52.34
N LEU A 438 -13.20 39.55 -52.79
CA LEU A 438 -12.52 40.55 -51.96
C LEU A 438 -13.38 40.97 -50.77
N ASP A 439 -14.69 41.18 -50.92
CA ASP A 439 -15.59 41.52 -49.82
C ASP A 439 -15.63 40.40 -48.75
N SER A 440 -15.50 39.15 -49.18
CA SER A 440 -15.53 37.98 -48.28
C SER A 440 -14.24 37.81 -47.48
N PHE A 441 -13.09 38.25 -47.99
CA PHE A 441 -11.76 37.96 -47.43
C PHE A 441 -10.92 39.17 -47.04
N THR A 442 -11.35 40.37 -47.42
CA THR A 442 -10.66 41.64 -47.13
C THR A 442 -11.61 42.59 -46.38
N VAL A 443 -11.06 43.73 -45.96
CA VAL A 443 -11.82 44.79 -45.31
C VAL A 443 -12.22 45.80 -46.37
N GLY A 444 -13.52 46.11 -46.43
CA GLY A 444 -14.02 47.13 -47.36
C GLY A 444 -13.59 48.53 -46.95
N GLU A 445 -13.47 49.44 -47.92
CA GLU A 445 -13.06 50.83 -47.68
C GLU A 445 -13.96 51.56 -46.67
N LYS A 446 -15.27 51.24 -46.66
CA LYS A 446 -16.25 51.82 -45.72
C LYS A 446 -16.01 51.37 -44.28
N GLU A 447 -15.75 50.08 -44.06
CA GLU A 447 -15.47 49.52 -42.74
C GLU A 447 -14.11 50.04 -42.22
N ALA A 448 -13.10 50.13 -43.09
CA ALA A 448 -11.80 50.73 -42.75
C ALA A 448 -11.91 52.22 -42.39
N ALA A 449 -12.73 52.99 -43.13
CA ALA A 449 -13.00 54.39 -42.83
C ALA A 449 -13.76 54.57 -41.49
N GLU A 450 -14.70 53.66 -41.17
CA GLU A 450 -15.41 53.62 -39.88
C GLU A 450 -14.43 53.38 -38.72
N VAL A 451 -13.56 52.37 -38.84
CA VAL A 451 -12.54 52.07 -37.82
C VAL A 451 -11.52 53.22 -37.70
N SER A 452 -11.09 53.81 -38.81
CA SER A 452 -10.15 54.95 -38.80
C SER A 452 -10.79 56.21 -38.18
N ALA A 453 -12.08 56.45 -38.38
CA ALA A 453 -12.80 57.55 -37.72
C ALA A 453 -12.87 57.35 -36.21
N LEU A 454 -13.19 56.13 -35.75
CA LEU A 454 -13.17 55.76 -34.33
C LEU A 454 -11.76 55.86 -33.74
N ALA A 455 -10.74 55.41 -34.48
CA ALA A 455 -9.35 55.49 -34.08
C ALA A 455 -8.90 56.96 -33.90
N LYS A 456 -9.22 57.85 -34.86
CA LYS A 456 -8.89 59.29 -34.81
C LYS A 456 -9.50 59.99 -33.60
N GLN A 457 -10.69 59.61 -33.15
CA GLN A 457 -11.31 60.14 -31.92
C GLN A 457 -10.55 59.72 -30.65
N CYS A 458 -9.92 58.55 -30.68
CA CYS A 458 -9.14 58.00 -29.56
C CYS A 458 -7.67 58.45 -29.55
N LYS A 459 -7.20 59.20 -30.56
CA LYS A 459 -5.79 59.55 -30.70
C LYS A 459 -5.37 60.58 -29.64
N ASN A 460 -4.41 60.21 -28.80
CA ASN A 460 -3.81 61.07 -27.79
C ASN A 460 -2.26 60.98 -27.88
N GLY A 461 -1.67 61.71 -28.84
CA GLY A 461 -0.26 61.54 -29.20
C GLY A 461 0.00 60.18 -29.87
N ASP A 462 1.01 59.44 -29.39
CA ASP A 462 1.32 58.06 -29.82
C ASP A 462 0.48 56.98 -29.13
N ASN A 463 -0.36 57.36 -28.17
CA ASN A 463 -1.20 56.44 -27.40
C ASN A 463 -2.69 56.56 -27.78
N VAL A 464 -3.41 55.44 -27.62
CA VAL A 464 -4.85 55.35 -27.87
C VAL A 464 -5.56 55.43 -26.53
N ASP A 465 -6.42 56.42 -26.36
CA ASP A 465 -7.23 56.61 -25.16
C ASP A 465 -8.68 56.20 -25.44
N LEU A 466 -9.05 55.00 -24.98
CA LEU A 466 -10.37 54.41 -25.19
C LEU A 466 -11.47 55.08 -24.36
N THR A 467 -11.12 55.91 -23.37
CA THR A 467 -12.09 56.63 -22.52
C THR A 467 -12.85 57.73 -23.27
N ARG A 468 -12.40 58.07 -24.48
CA ARG A 468 -13.02 59.08 -25.35
C ARG A 468 -14.17 58.55 -26.22
N LEU A 469 -14.34 57.23 -26.28
CA LEU A 469 -15.45 56.59 -27.00
C LEU A 469 -16.67 56.46 -26.09
N SER A 470 -17.87 56.63 -26.66
CA SER A 470 -19.11 56.26 -25.96
C SER A 470 -19.23 54.74 -25.80
N GLU A 471 -20.07 54.28 -24.87
CA GLU A 471 -20.27 52.85 -24.63
C GLU A 471 -20.79 52.12 -25.90
N GLU A 472 -21.63 52.79 -26.70
CA GLU A 472 -22.11 52.27 -27.98
C GLU A 472 -20.99 52.17 -29.03
N GLN A 473 -20.13 53.19 -29.12
CA GLN A 473 -18.98 53.18 -30.04
C GLN A 473 -17.96 52.12 -29.66
N LEU A 474 -17.78 51.85 -28.36
CA LEU A 474 -16.87 50.84 -27.85
C LEU A 474 -17.39 49.41 -28.14
N LYS A 475 -18.69 49.18 -27.98
CA LYS A 475 -19.35 47.93 -28.42
C LYS A 475 -19.25 47.75 -29.93
N ARG A 476 -19.43 48.82 -30.71
CA ARG A 476 -19.27 48.78 -32.16
C ARG A 476 -17.83 48.45 -32.58
N ALA A 477 -16.83 49.04 -31.94
CA ALA A 477 -15.42 48.74 -32.18
C ALA A 477 -15.06 47.29 -31.81
N GLN A 478 -15.63 46.74 -30.73
CA GLN A 478 -15.52 45.33 -30.37
C GLN A 478 -16.13 44.42 -31.44
N GLN A 479 -17.34 44.73 -31.91
CA GLN A 479 -18.00 43.96 -32.95
C GLN A 479 -17.20 43.96 -34.27
N LEU A 480 -16.63 45.12 -34.66
CA LEU A 480 -15.76 45.23 -35.83
C LEU A 480 -14.48 44.42 -35.65
N PHE A 481 -13.86 44.46 -34.47
CA PHE A 481 -12.69 43.64 -34.14
C PHE A 481 -12.97 42.14 -34.27
N GLU A 482 -14.08 41.65 -33.70
CA GLU A 482 -14.48 40.24 -33.80
C GLU A 482 -14.75 39.84 -35.26
N THR A 483 -15.50 40.67 -35.99
CA THR A 483 -15.85 40.43 -37.40
C THR A 483 -14.59 40.35 -38.27
N PHE A 484 -13.62 41.25 -38.07
CA PHE A 484 -12.39 41.27 -38.84
C PHE A 484 -11.53 40.05 -38.52
N ASN A 485 -11.35 39.71 -37.24
CA ASN A 485 -10.58 38.53 -36.86
C ASN A 485 -11.19 37.24 -37.40
N GLN A 486 -12.51 37.10 -37.37
CA GLN A 486 -13.21 35.97 -37.99
C GLN A 486 -13.03 35.95 -39.51
N ARG A 487 -13.13 37.12 -40.18
CA ARG A 487 -12.96 37.23 -41.64
C ARG A 487 -11.52 36.93 -42.09
N PHE A 488 -10.52 37.31 -41.30
CA PHE A 488 -9.11 37.03 -41.59
C PHE A 488 -8.63 35.66 -41.08
N GLY A 489 -9.39 35.01 -40.20
CA GLY A 489 -8.99 33.74 -39.57
C GLY A 489 -7.96 33.91 -38.46
N TYR A 490 -7.89 35.09 -37.82
CA TYR A 490 -7.01 35.33 -36.68
C TYR A 490 -7.60 34.73 -35.40
N TYR A 491 -6.80 33.92 -34.72
CA TYR A 491 -7.16 33.37 -33.42
C TYR A 491 -6.92 34.39 -32.32
N VAL A 492 -7.98 34.74 -31.58
CA VAL A 492 -7.91 35.59 -30.40
C VAL A 492 -8.45 34.79 -29.21
N PRO A 493 -7.64 34.54 -28.16
CA PRO A 493 -8.08 33.74 -27.02
C PRO A 493 -9.19 34.44 -26.24
N ASP A 494 -10.18 33.69 -25.75
CA ASP A 494 -11.17 34.25 -24.85
C ASP A 494 -10.58 34.60 -23.48
N VAL A 495 -11.25 35.52 -22.80
CA VAL A 495 -10.86 35.98 -21.47
C VAL A 495 -11.65 35.18 -20.43
N ALA A 496 -10.94 34.56 -19.48
CA ALA A 496 -11.53 33.64 -18.51
C ALA A 496 -12.60 34.29 -17.62
N GLY A 497 -13.58 33.47 -17.20
CA GLY A 497 -14.63 33.84 -16.25
C GLY A 497 -14.21 33.73 -14.78
N ALA A 498 -15.11 34.14 -13.88
CA ALA A 498 -14.90 34.10 -12.44
C ALA A 498 -15.00 32.67 -11.88
N VAL A 499 -14.24 32.38 -10.82
CA VAL A 499 -14.25 31.09 -10.10
C VAL A 499 -15.06 31.22 -8.82
N ALA A 500 -15.86 30.20 -8.49
CA ALA A 500 -16.65 30.16 -7.26
C ALA A 500 -15.88 29.49 -6.12
N ALA A 501 -16.02 30.01 -4.89
CA ALA A 501 -15.49 29.37 -3.69
C ALA A 501 -16.36 28.16 -3.30
N MET A 502 -15.72 27.07 -2.88
CA MET A 502 -16.42 25.87 -2.37
C MET A 502 -16.59 25.86 -0.85
N GLY A 503 -16.09 26.85 -0.13
CA GLY A 503 -16.20 26.96 1.33
C GLY A 503 -15.74 28.32 1.87
N ARG A 504 -16.17 28.65 3.11
CA ARG A 504 -16.01 29.98 3.71
C ARG A 504 -14.55 30.41 3.87
N ASP A 505 -13.68 29.48 4.25
CA ASP A 505 -12.26 29.78 4.50
C ASP A 505 -11.50 30.16 3.21
N GLY A 506 -12.03 29.78 2.03
CA GLY A 506 -11.48 30.12 0.73
C GLY A 506 -12.04 31.40 0.10
N GLU A 507 -13.09 31.99 0.67
CA GLU A 507 -13.80 33.13 0.05
C GLU A 507 -12.88 34.33 -0.16
N VAL A 508 -12.09 34.71 0.85
CA VAL A 508 -11.17 35.85 0.76
C VAL A 508 -10.09 35.64 -0.30
N PHE A 509 -9.59 34.40 -0.43
CA PHE A 509 -8.59 34.06 -1.44
C PHE A 509 -9.18 34.12 -2.86
N ILE A 510 -10.37 33.53 -3.04
CA ILE A 510 -11.08 33.52 -4.32
C ILE A 510 -11.52 34.92 -4.73
N ASP A 511 -11.96 35.76 -3.80
CA ASP A 511 -12.32 37.15 -4.09
C ASP A 511 -11.13 37.95 -4.60
N ASN A 512 -9.95 37.76 -3.99
CA ASN A 512 -8.73 38.40 -4.45
C ASN A 512 -8.32 37.89 -5.84
N ILE A 513 -8.42 36.58 -6.11
CA ILE A 513 -8.17 36.02 -7.44
C ILE A 513 -9.15 36.59 -8.46
N ASN A 514 -10.44 36.64 -8.15
CA ASN A 514 -11.46 37.13 -9.07
C ASN A 514 -11.27 38.62 -9.39
N LYS A 515 -10.84 39.44 -8.42
CA LYS A 515 -10.44 40.84 -8.64
C LYS A 515 -9.25 40.93 -9.58
N GLU A 516 -8.21 40.13 -9.36
CA GLU A 516 -7.03 40.08 -10.22
C GLU A 516 -7.35 39.61 -11.65
N VAL A 517 -8.16 38.56 -11.78
CA VAL A 517 -8.63 38.05 -13.08
C VAL A 517 -9.46 39.11 -13.79
N ALA A 518 -10.38 39.79 -13.11
CA ALA A 518 -11.18 40.86 -13.70
C ALA A 518 -10.32 42.04 -14.16
N ARG A 519 -9.30 42.42 -13.38
CA ARG A 519 -8.34 43.47 -13.76
C ARG A 519 -7.53 43.07 -15.00
N CYS A 520 -6.89 41.90 -15.00
CA CYS A 520 -6.15 41.38 -16.14
C CYS A 520 -7.05 41.23 -17.38
N ALA A 521 -8.28 40.78 -17.19
CA ALA A 521 -9.28 40.67 -18.26
C ALA A 521 -9.55 42.02 -18.92
N GLN A 522 -9.71 43.07 -18.12
CA GLN A 522 -9.93 44.42 -18.60
C GLN A 522 -8.69 44.97 -19.33
N GLU A 523 -7.49 44.81 -18.77
CA GLU A 523 -6.24 45.22 -19.41
C GLU A 523 -6.02 44.52 -20.76
N VAL A 524 -6.28 43.22 -20.85
CA VAL A 524 -6.17 42.44 -22.09
C VAL A 524 -7.18 42.94 -23.13
N ARG A 525 -8.44 43.19 -22.75
CA ARG A 525 -9.46 43.74 -23.68
C ARG A 525 -9.05 45.12 -24.19
N GLN A 526 -8.59 46.01 -23.31
CA GLN A 526 -8.14 47.35 -23.68
C GLN A 526 -6.92 47.31 -24.60
N SER A 527 -5.92 46.47 -24.30
CA SER A 527 -4.73 46.29 -25.12
C SER A 527 -5.07 45.77 -26.53
N ARG A 528 -5.99 44.78 -26.63
CA ARG A 528 -6.47 44.26 -27.91
C ARG A 528 -7.14 45.34 -28.76
N LEU A 529 -8.07 46.09 -28.19
CA LEU A 529 -8.74 47.18 -28.93
C LEU A 529 -7.78 48.31 -29.29
N SER A 530 -6.88 48.69 -28.39
CA SER A 530 -5.85 49.70 -28.67
C SER A 530 -4.97 49.27 -29.85
N ASN A 531 -4.49 48.03 -29.86
CA ASN A 531 -3.66 47.51 -30.95
C ASN A 531 -4.44 47.39 -32.26
N PHE A 532 -5.72 47.00 -32.20
CA PHE A 532 -6.60 46.98 -33.36
C PHE A 532 -6.77 48.38 -33.96
N LEU A 533 -7.14 49.38 -33.15
CA LEU A 533 -7.30 50.77 -33.62
C LEU A 533 -5.97 51.35 -34.12
N ARG A 534 -4.84 50.94 -33.51
CA ARG A 534 -3.50 51.35 -33.98
C ARG A 534 -3.18 50.92 -35.40
N ALA A 535 -3.71 49.79 -35.85
CA ALA A 535 -3.44 49.28 -37.19
C ALA A 535 -4.10 50.12 -38.31
N PHE A 536 -5.02 51.04 -37.96
CA PHE A 536 -5.79 51.88 -38.91
C PHE A 536 -5.50 53.39 -38.77
N PHE A 537 -4.37 53.75 -38.15
CA PHE A 537 -3.89 55.13 -38.04
C PHE A 537 -3.12 55.64 -39.26
#